data_AF-A0A6A6SKU2-F1
#
_entry.id   AF-A0A6A6SKU2-F1
#
_cell.length_a   1.000
_cell.length_b   1.000
_cell.length_c   1.000
_cell.angle_alpha   90.00
_cell.angle_beta   90.00
_cell.angle_gamma   90.00
#
_symmetry.space_group_name_H-M   'P 1'
#
loop_
_entity.id
_entity.type
_entity.pdbx_description
1 polymer ?
#
loop_
_entity_poly.entity_id
_entity_poly.type
_entity_poly.pdbx_seq_one_letter_code
_entity_poly.pdbx_strand_id
1 'polypeptide(L)'
;MSLTPNAVFLRKTHIGILAPAIPLLIATACVSSPYTALLFIPLSSSAILASILLYRNKQGYKTYAMTQLLGDVVLAFTYLGLMIPIWAGSYRPWWVIEQVPIVKLESYTCALALISMTIHSWFSLTPIIYYLLRTISRSLSSRVQRARECPKCRAREDEEARGLLGHTEHASPSMQAASTSMMRDGARYMLVDTDASPRTSEDIRRTLGEGEA
;
A
#
# COMPACT_ATOMS: atom_id res chain seq x y z
N MET A 1 8.74 -4.99 -7.45
CA MET A 1 7.53 -4.47 -8.11
C MET A 1 7.93 -3.15 -8.73
N SER A 2 8.08 -3.09 -10.05
CA SER A 2 8.43 -1.84 -10.74
C SER A 2 7.28 -0.84 -10.60
N LEU A 3 7.61 0.45 -10.43
CA LEU A 3 6.59 1.50 -10.49
C LEU A 3 5.93 1.47 -11.88
N THR A 4 4.59 1.50 -11.90
CA THR A 4 3.86 1.64 -13.17
C THR A 4 4.16 3.00 -13.79
N PRO A 5 4.07 3.14 -15.13
CA PRO A 5 4.27 4.44 -15.79
C PRO A 5 3.41 5.56 -15.19
N ASN A 6 2.17 5.23 -14.83
CA ASN A 6 1.24 6.15 -14.16
C ASN A 6 1.75 6.61 -12.79
N ALA A 7 2.34 5.69 -12.00
CA ALA A 7 2.91 6.03 -10.71
C ALA A 7 4.14 6.95 -10.83
N VAL A 8 4.98 6.72 -11.85
CA VAL A 8 6.13 7.60 -12.14
C VAL A 8 5.65 8.98 -12.57
N PHE A 9 4.64 9.07 -13.45
CA PHE A 9 4.05 10.32 -13.88
C PHE A 9 3.49 11.12 -12.70
N LEU A 10 2.64 10.50 -11.87
CA LEU A 10 2.06 11.15 -10.68
C LEU A 10 3.13 11.67 -9.71
N ARG A 11 4.23 10.93 -9.48
CA ARG A 11 5.33 11.38 -8.62
C ARG A 11 6.10 12.56 -9.22
N LYS A 12 6.29 12.60 -10.54
CA LYS A 12 6.91 13.76 -11.22
C LYS A 12 6.01 14.98 -11.16
N THR A 13 4.71 14.80 -11.40
CA THR A 13 3.71 15.88 -11.28
C THR A 13 3.69 16.43 -9.86
N HIS A 14 3.76 15.55 -8.86
CA HIS A 14 3.87 15.93 -7.45
C HIS A 14 5.10 16.82 -7.17
N ILE A 15 6.30 16.42 -7.64
CA ILE A 15 7.50 17.24 -7.52
C ILE A 15 7.32 18.58 -8.24
N GLY A 16 6.64 18.60 -9.39
CA GLY A 16 6.31 19.83 -10.11
C GLY A 16 5.42 20.79 -9.31
N ILE A 17 4.51 20.28 -8.47
CA ILE A 17 3.65 21.08 -7.60
C ILE A 17 4.45 21.85 -6.53
N LEU A 18 5.66 21.40 -6.17
CA LEU A 18 6.49 22.15 -5.21
C LEU A 18 6.92 23.51 -5.75
N ALA A 19 7.17 23.63 -7.05
CA ALA A 19 7.66 24.87 -7.64
C ALA A 19 6.72 26.07 -7.37
N PRO A 20 5.39 25.98 -7.60
CA PRO A 20 4.47 27.04 -7.19
C PRO A 20 4.16 27.04 -5.69
N ALA A 21 4.21 25.89 -5.01
CA ALA A 21 3.84 25.80 -3.60
C ALA A 21 4.84 26.47 -2.65
N ILE A 22 6.15 26.41 -2.94
CA ILE A 22 7.19 27.05 -2.11
C ILE A 22 7.00 28.57 -2.00
N PRO A 23 6.94 29.35 -3.11
CA PRO A 23 6.75 30.80 -3.01
C PRO A 23 5.41 31.16 -2.37
N LEU A 24 4.34 30.40 -2.65
CA LEU A 24 3.04 30.60 -2.00
C LEU A 24 3.09 30.37 -0.50
N LEU A 25 3.77 29.31 -0.04
CA LEU A 25 3.95 29.02 1.39
C LEU A 25 4.77 30.10 2.09
N ILE A 26 5.87 30.55 1.48
CA ILE A 26 6.69 31.65 2.02
C ILE A 26 5.86 32.93 2.12
N ALA A 27 5.15 33.30 1.05
CA ALA A 27 4.28 34.47 1.04
C ALA A 27 3.18 34.36 2.11
N THR A 28 2.59 33.17 2.27
CA THR A 28 1.54 32.93 3.27
C THR A 28 2.09 33.01 4.70
N ALA A 29 3.30 32.48 4.93
CA ALA A 29 3.98 32.54 6.22
C ALA A 29 4.30 33.98 6.64
N CYS A 30 4.65 34.85 5.68
CA CYS A 30 4.94 36.25 5.94
C CYS A 30 3.69 37.10 6.23
N VAL A 31 2.53 36.74 5.67
CA VAL A 31 1.37 37.63 5.63
C VAL A 31 0.21 37.17 6.50
N SER A 32 0.02 35.86 6.70
CA SER A 32 -1.19 35.34 7.35
C SER A 32 -0.94 34.76 8.74
N SER A 33 -0.44 33.52 8.80
CA SER A 33 -0.52 32.70 9.99
C SER A 33 0.65 31.72 10.03
N PRO A 34 1.34 31.60 11.19
CA PRO A 34 2.41 30.62 11.34
C PRO A 34 1.91 29.18 11.19
N TYR A 35 0.62 28.93 11.44
CA TYR A 35 0.02 27.60 11.27
C TYR A 35 -0.03 27.17 9.80
N THR A 36 -0.32 28.09 8.88
CA THR A 36 -0.33 27.79 7.45
C THR A 36 1.08 27.50 6.94
N ALA A 37 2.11 28.10 7.55
CA ALA A 37 3.51 27.79 7.26
C ALA A 37 3.89 26.34 7.63
N LEU A 38 3.21 25.73 8.61
CA LEU A 38 3.46 24.32 8.99
C LEU A 38 3.14 23.33 7.86
N LEU A 39 2.33 23.72 6.87
CA LEU A 39 2.08 22.91 5.66
C LEU A 39 3.36 22.71 4.82
N PHE A 40 4.42 23.49 5.06
CA PHE A 40 5.73 23.27 4.46
C PHE A 40 6.35 21.93 4.88
N ILE A 41 6.07 21.45 6.10
CA ILE A 41 6.62 20.19 6.61
C ILE A 41 6.15 18.98 5.78
N PRO A 42 4.85 18.70 5.64
CA PRO A 42 4.41 17.56 4.84
C PRO A 42 4.73 17.74 3.34
N LEU A 43 4.76 18.98 2.83
CA LEU A 43 5.10 19.25 1.43
C LEU A 43 6.56 18.93 1.10
N SER A 44 7.50 19.43 1.90
CA SER A 44 8.93 19.15 1.74
C SER A 44 9.24 17.67 1.99
N SER A 45 8.66 17.07 3.03
CA SER A 45 8.81 15.65 3.35
C SER A 45 8.33 14.76 2.20
N SER A 46 7.22 15.14 1.58
CA SER A 46 6.69 14.44 0.42
C SER A 46 7.61 14.51 -0.81
N ALA A 47 8.18 15.68 -1.11
CA ALA A 47 9.14 15.84 -2.20
C ALA A 47 10.40 15.00 -2.00
N ILE A 48 10.90 14.98 -0.77
CA ILE A 48 12.05 14.16 -0.37
C ILE A 48 11.70 12.68 -0.57
N LEU A 49 10.55 12.22 -0.06
CA LEU A 49 10.10 10.85 -0.24
C LEU A 49 9.96 10.48 -1.72
N ALA A 50 9.32 11.33 -2.53
CA ALA A 50 9.16 11.12 -3.96
C ALA A 50 10.53 11.03 -4.68
N SER A 51 11.48 11.89 -4.32
CA SER A 51 12.84 11.88 -4.87
C SER A 51 13.61 10.61 -4.51
N ILE A 52 13.55 10.17 -3.25
CA ILE A 52 14.15 8.92 -2.79
C ILE A 52 13.56 7.73 -3.57
N LEU A 53 12.23 7.69 -3.72
CA LEU A 53 11.55 6.59 -4.42
C LEU A 53 11.91 6.57 -5.91
N LEU A 54 11.99 7.72 -6.58
CA LEU A 54 12.41 7.80 -7.98
C LEU A 54 13.87 7.36 -8.18
N TYR A 55 14.76 7.78 -7.26
CA TYR A 55 16.17 7.37 -7.29
C TYR A 55 16.31 5.86 -7.07
N ARG A 56 15.63 5.30 -6.06
CA ARG A 56 15.76 3.89 -5.68
C ARG A 56 14.98 2.93 -6.58
N ASN A 57 13.96 3.39 -7.31
CA ASN A 57 13.28 2.56 -8.32
C ASN A 57 14.25 2.04 -9.39
N LYS A 58 15.35 2.75 -9.65
CA LYS A 58 16.42 2.29 -10.55
C LYS A 58 17.19 1.07 -10.02
N GLN A 59 17.10 0.76 -8.72
CA GLN A 59 17.89 -0.29 -8.07
C GLN A 59 17.13 -1.60 -7.82
N GLY A 60 15.83 -1.69 -8.14
CA GLY A 60 15.11 -2.98 -8.26
C GLY A 60 14.67 -3.71 -6.97
N TYR A 61 14.82 -3.15 -5.77
CA TYR A 61 14.52 -3.91 -4.53
C TYR A 61 13.03 -3.99 -4.16
N LYS A 62 12.60 -5.15 -3.63
CA LYS A 62 11.21 -5.44 -3.20
C LYS A 62 10.81 -4.78 -1.87
N THR A 63 11.75 -4.47 -0.98
CA THR A 63 11.47 -3.94 0.38
C THR A 63 10.79 -2.57 0.40
N TYR A 64 10.87 -1.81 -0.70
CA TYR A 64 10.38 -0.43 -0.74
C TYR A 64 8.87 -0.29 -0.78
N ALA A 65 8.12 -1.32 -1.17
CA ALA A 65 6.67 -1.22 -1.24
C ALA A 65 6.04 -0.88 0.13
N MET A 66 6.58 -1.45 1.21
CA MET A 66 6.09 -1.18 2.57
C MET A 66 6.53 0.19 3.08
N THR A 67 7.78 0.59 2.85
CA THR A 67 8.25 1.92 3.22
C THR A 67 7.50 3.02 2.47
N GLN A 68 7.21 2.80 1.19
CA GLN A 68 6.40 3.71 0.39
C GLN A 68 4.97 3.82 0.94
N LEU A 69 4.31 2.68 1.17
CA LEU A 69 2.95 2.66 1.73
C LEU A 69 2.90 3.40 3.08
N LEU A 70 3.83 3.10 3.97
CA LEU A 70 3.90 3.74 5.28
C LEU A 70 4.14 5.26 5.15
N GLY A 71 5.07 5.66 4.27
CA GLY A 71 5.35 7.08 4.01
C GLY A 71 4.14 7.82 3.46
N ASP A 72 3.43 7.23 2.48
CA ASP A 72 2.23 7.82 1.89
C ASP A 72 1.08 7.92 2.94
N VAL A 73 0.92 6.93 3.81
CA VAL A 73 -0.05 6.97 4.93
C VAL A 73 0.28 8.06 5.94
N VAL A 74 1.53 8.11 6.42
CA VAL A 74 1.97 9.12 7.40
C VAL A 74 1.82 10.53 6.83
N LEU A 75 2.17 10.75 5.57
CA LEU A 75 2.02 12.05 4.91
C LEU A 75 0.54 12.45 4.78
N ALA A 76 -0.34 11.53 4.35
CA ALA A 76 -1.76 11.81 4.25
C ALA A 76 -2.37 12.23 5.60
N PHE A 77 -2.03 11.52 6.69
CA PHE A 77 -2.48 11.88 8.03
C PHE A 77 -1.88 13.20 8.54
N THR A 78 -0.61 13.47 8.22
CA THR A 78 0.05 14.75 8.58
C THR A 78 -0.64 15.93 7.88
N TYR A 79 -0.95 15.79 6.58
CA TYR A 79 -1.74 16.79 5.86
C TYR A 79 -3.10 17.00 6.51
N LEU A 80 -3.85 15.92 6.75
CA LEU A 80 -5.18 16.01 7.35
C LEU A 80 -5.15 16.67 8.74
N GLY A 81 -4.18 16.27 9.58
CA GLY A 81 -4.00 16.79 10.93
C GLY A 81 -3.62 18.27 10.98
N LEU A 82 -2.95 18.81 9.96
CA LEU A 82 -2.64 20.24 9.86
C LEU A 82 -3.76 21.03 9.17
N MET A 83 -4.41 20.46 8.17
CA MET A 83 -5.49 21.14 7.44
C MET A 83 -6.74 21.34 8.29
N ILE A 84 -7.11 20.37 9.15
CA ILE A 84 -8.31 20.46 10.00
C ILE A 84 -8.24 21.71 10.92
N PRO A 85 -7.17 21.91 11.72
CA PRO A 85 -7.04 23.11 12.55
C PRO A 85 -7.00 24.41 11.75
N ILE A 86 -6.33 24.43 10.59
CA ILE A 86 -6.29 25.61 9.72
C ILE A 86 -7.71 25.98 9.29
N TRP A 87 -8.49 25.03 8.78
CA TRP A 87 -9.86 25.27 8.35
C TRP A 87 -10.81 25.62 9.49
N ALA A 88 -10.67 24.96 10.64
CA ALA A 88 -11.46 25.28 11.83
C ALA A 88 -11.18 26.72 12.30
N GLY A 89 -9.92 27.15 12.27
CA GLY A 89 -9.51 28.52 12.61
C GLY A 89 -9.88 29.57 11.55
N SER A 90 -9.99 29.16 10.29
CA SER A 90 -10.42 30.03 9.17
C SER A 90 -11.93 30.28 9.13
N TYR A 91 -12.74 29.65 10.00
CA TYR A 91 -14.16 29.94 10.12
C TYR A 91 -14.38 31.31 10.78
N ARG A 92 -14.19 32.38 10.01
CA ARG A 92 -14.64 33.72 10.36
C ARG A 92 -15.93 34.01 9.61
N PRO A 93 -16.91 34.66 10.25
CA PRO A 93 -18.14 34.99 9.58
C PRO A 93 -17.85 35.93 8.40
N TRP A 94 -18.53 35.66 7.28
CA TRP A 94 -18.38 36.31 5.97
C TRP A 94 -18.41 37.85 6.00
N TRP A 95 -19.03 38.47 7.02
CA TRP A 95 -19.06 39.93 7.19
C TRP A 95 -17.76 40.54 7.79
N VAL A 96 -16.80 39.72 8.23
CA VAL A 96 -15.48 40.16 8.76
C VAL A 96 -14.39 40.08 7.68
N ILE A 97 -14.74 39.73 6.43
CA ILE A 97 -13.80 39.55 5.32
C ILE A 97 -13.47 40.91 4.68
N GLU A 98 -12.83 41.80 5.43
CA GLU A 98 -12.14 42.96 4.84
C GLU A 98 -10.74 42.57 4.30
N GLN A 99 -10.23 41.38 4.62
CA GLN A 99 -8.91 40.89 4.21
C GLN A 99 -8.96 39.93 2.99
N VAL A 100 -9.68 40.32 1.94
CA VAL A 100 -9.82 39.57 0.68
C VAL A 100 -8.49 39.01 0.11
N PRO A 101 -7.37 39.74 0.07
CA PRO A 101 -6.14 39.20 -0.54
C PRO A 101 -5.50 38.07 0.28
N ILE A 102 -5.60 38.12 1.62
CA ILE A 102 -4.99 37.12 2.52
C ILE A 102 -5.76 35.80 2.43
N VAL A 103 -7.10 35.87 2.46
CA VAL A 103 -7.97 34.70 2.32
C VAL A 103 -7.73 33.99 0.98
N LYS A 104 -7.51 34.74 -0.11
CA LYS A 104 -7.17 34.16 -1.41
C LYS A 104 -5.84 33.40 -1.37
N LEU A 105 -4.80 34.00 -0.78
CA LEU A 105 -3.48 33.39 -0.70
C LEU A 105 -3.48 32.08 0.10
N GLU A 106 -4.14 32.07 1.27
CA GLU A 106 -4.29 30.86 2.08
C GLU A 106 -5.07 29.77 1.36
N SER A 107 -6.12 30.14 0.61
CA SER A 107 -6.92 29.20 -0.16
C SER A 107 -6.10 28.52 -1.26
N TYR A 108 -5.24 29.26 -1.97
CA TYR A 108 -4.34 28.69 -2.97
C TYR A 108 -3.33 27.72 -2.35
N THR A 109 -2.72 28.09 -1.22
CA THR A 109 -1.80 27.23 -0.48
C THR A 109 -2.50 25.94 -0.01
N CYS A 110 -3.72 26.06 0.53
CA CYS A 110 -4.55 24.93 0.93
C CYS A 110 -4.90 24.02 -0.26
N ALA A 111 -5.23 24.59 -1.42
CA ALA A 111 -5.54 23.81 -2.61
C ALA A 111 -4.35 22.95 -3.07
N LEU A 112 -3.13 23.51 -3.06
CA LEU A 112 -1.92 22.74 -3.40
C LEU A 112 -1.63 21.63 -2.37
N ALA A 113 -1.83 21.92 -1.08
CA ALA A 113 -1.72 20.92 -0.02
C ALA A 113 -2.75 19.79 -0.19
N LEU A 114 -4.00 20.11 -0.55
CA LEU A 114 -5.04 19.12 -0.83
C LEU A 114 -4.72 18.23 -2.03
N ILE A 115 -4.18 18.80 -3.11
CA ILE A 115 -3.76 18.00 -4.27
C ILE A 115 -2.65 17.03 -3.85
N SER A 116 -1.66 17.49 -3.08
CA SER A 116 -0.59 16.65 -2.54
C SER A 116 -1.14 15.52 -1.65
N MET A 117 -2.03 15.86 -0.72
CA MET A 117 -2.71 14.89 0.15
C MET A 117 -3.47 13.84 -0.68
N THR A 118 -4.21 14.27 -1.71
CA THR A 118 -4.99 13.37 -2.58
C THR A 118 -4.10 12.36 -3.30
N ILE A 119 -2.92 12.79 -3.76
CA ILE A 119 -1.94 11.90 -4.40
C ILE A 119 -1.45 10.83 -3.40
N HIS A 120 -1.12 11.20 -2.16
CA HIS A 120 -0.72 10.23 -1.14
C HIS A 120 -1.85 9.30 -0.69
N SER A 121 -3.06 9.83 -0.55
CA SER A 121 -4.26 9.05 -0.27
C SER A 121 -4.51 8.03 -1.38
N TRP A 122 -4.33 8.41 -2.64
CA TRP A 122 -4.45 7.50 -3.78
C TRP A 122 -3.44 6.34 -3.69
N PHE A 123 -2.15 6.65 -3.48
CA PHE A 123 -1.09 5.65 -3.39
C PHE A 123 -1.20 4.75 -2.15
N SER A 124 -1.74 5.25 -1.04
CA SER A 124 -1.94 4.47 0.17
C SER A 124 -3.21 3.63 0.13
N LEU A 125 -4.34 4.20 -0.29
CA LEU A 125 -5.64 3.51 -0.27
C LEU A 125 -5.78 2.46 -1.36
N THR A 126 -5.23 2.69 -2.55
CA THR A 126 -5.36 1.73 -3.65
C THR A 126 -4.83 0.33 -3.29
N PRO A 127 -3.59 0.17 -2.78
CA PRO A 127 -3.11 -1.15 -2.37
C PRO A 127 -3.91 -1.71 -1.19
N ILE A 128 -4.29 -0.88 -0.20
CA ILE A 128 -5.11 -1.32 0.95
C ILE A 128 -6.44 -1.89 0.49
N ILE A 129 -7.18 -1.15 -0.36
CA ILE A 129 -8.47 -1.56 -0.91
C ILE A 129 -8.30 -2.84 -1.73
N TYR A 130 -7.26 -2.91 -2.58
CA TYR A 130 -6.98 -4.12 -3.36
C TYR A 130 -6.75 -5.34 -2.47
N TYR A 131 -5.95 -5.22 -1.40
CA TYR A 131 -5.71 -6.31 -0.46
C TYR A 131 -6.97 -6.72 0.30
N LEU A 132 -7.79 -5.75 0.72
CA LEU A 132 -9.08 -6.02 1.38
C LEU A 132 -10.02 -6.76 0.45
N LEU A 133 -10.22 -6.27 -0.77
CA LEU A 133 -11.07 -6.92 -1.78
C LEU A 133 -10.60 -8.35 -2.07
N ARG A 134 -9.29 -8.54 -2.29
CA ARG A 134 -8.71 -9.87 -2.53
C ARG A 134 -8.96 -10.83 -1.36
N THR A 135 -8.86 -10.34 -0.13
CA THR A 135 -9.09 -11.15 1.08
C THR A 135 -10.56 -11.53 1.20
N ILE A 136 -11.46 -10.58 0.95
CA ILE A 136 -12.91 -10.82 0.94
C ILE A 136 -13.28 -11.82 -0.14
N SER A 137 -12.78 -11.66 -1.37
CA SER A 137 -13.05 -12.58 -2.48
C SER A 137 -12.57 -14.01 -2.19
N ARG A 138 -11.41 -14.18 -1.54
CA ARG A 138 -10.91 -15.51 -1.12
C ARG A 138 -11.79 -16.13 -0.03
N SER A 139 -12.19 -15.33 0.96
CA SER A 139 -13.11 -15.78 2.01
C SER A 139 -14.44 -16.24 1.43
N LEU A 140 -15.02 -15.46 0.50
CA LEU A 140 -16.27 -15.82 -0.18
C LEU A 140 -16.12 -17.06 -1.06
N SER A 141 -15.03 -17.16 -1.84
CA SER A 141 -14.72 -18.35 -2.65
C SER A 141 -14.70 -19.62 -1.79
N SER A 142 -14.02 -19.58 -0.64
CA SER A 142 -13.93 -20.74 0.26
C SER A 142 -15.31 -21.15 0.82
N ARG A 143 -16.19 -20.19 1.10
CA ARG A 143 -17.56 -20.47 1.56
C ARG A 143 -18.42 -21.04 0.44
N VAL A 144 -18.28 -20.53 -0.78
CA VAL A 144 -19.01 -21.02 -1.95
C VAL A 144 -18.57 -22.44 -2.31
N GLN A 145 -17.28 -22.75 -2.23
CA GLN A 145 -16.76 -24.11 -2.44
C GLN A 145 -17.34 -25.09 -1.41
N ARG A 146 -17.29 -24.73 -0.10
CA ARG A 146 -17.92 -25.54 0.95
C ARG A 146 -19.43 -25.69 0.81
N ALA A 147 -20.11 -24.71 0.23
CA ALA A 147 -21.56 -24.80 -0.03
C ALA A 147 -21.90 -25.67 -1.25
N ARG A 148 -20.94 -25.90 -2.16
CA ARG A 148 -21.10 -26.77 -3.34
C ARG A 148 -20.68 -28.21 -3.08
N GLU A 149 -19.95 -28.47 -1.99
CA GLU A 149 -19.67 -29.83 -1.56
C GLU A 149 -20.98 -30.52 -1.14
N CYS A 150 -21.25 -31.68 -1.76
CA CYS A 150 -22.41 -32.49 -1.43
C CYS A 150 -22.43 -32.80 0.08
N PRO A 151 -23.57 -32.63 0.77
CA PRO A 151 -23.65 -32.87 2.22
C PRO A 151 -23.19 -34.29 2.62
N LYS A 152 -23.30 -35.28 1.71
CA LYS A 152 -22.75 -36.63 1.92
C LYS A 152 -21.22 -36.68 1.87
N CYS A 153 -20.59 -35.96 0.95
CA CYS A 153 -19.12 -35.92 0.87
C CYS A 153 -18.55 -35.23 2.11
N ARG A 154 -19.20 -34.16 2.56
CA ARG A 154 -18.83 -33.45 3.79
C ARG A 154 -18.97 -34.32 5.05
N ALA A 155 -20.05 -35.09 5.16
CA ALA A 155 -20.24 -36.01 6.27
C ALA A 155 -19.15 -37.10 6.32
N ARG A 156 -18.70 -37.59 5.17
CA ARG A 156 -17.62 -38.58 5.08
C ARG A 156 -16.26 -38.02 5.49
N GLU A 157 -15.93 -36.80 5.09
CA GLU A 157 -14.70 -36.13 5.53
C GLU A 157 -14.70 -35.85 7.04
N ASP A 158 -15.85 -35.44 7.62
CA ASP A 158 -15.99 -35.24 9.06
C ASP A 158 -15.83 -36.57 9.85
N GLU A 159 -16.28 -37.70 9.30
CA GLU A 159 -16.04 -39.04 9.88
C GLU A 159 -14.58 -39.47 9.77
N GLU A 160 -13.92 -39.28 8.63
CA GLU A 160 -12.48 -39.58 8.46
C GLU A 160 -11.61 -38.70 9.39
N ALA A 161 -11.94 -37.41 9.53
CA ALA A 161 -11.26 -36.51 10.45
C ALA A 161 -11.41 -36.92 11.92
N ARG A 162 -12.58 -37.43 12.32
CA ARG A 162 -12.81 -37.98 13.67
C ARG A 162 -12.10 -39.32 13.88
N GLY A 163 -12.06 -40.18 12.86
CA GLY A 163 -11.35 -41.46 12.89
C GLY A 163 -9.84 -41.29 13.06
N LEU A 164 -9.25 -40.28 12.44
CA LEU A 164 -7.83 -39.95 12.57
C LEU A 164 -7.44 -39.48 13.98
N LEU A 165 -8.34 -38.82 14.71
CA LEU A 165 -8.10 -38.42 16.10
C LEU A 165 -8.12 -39.62 17.06
N GLY A 166 -9.00 -40.60 16.81
CA GLY A 166 -9.12 -41.81 17.66
C GLY A 166 -7.91 -42.74 17.61
N HIS A 167 -7.09 -42.71 16.55
CA HIS A 167 -5.92 -43.60 16.44
C HIS A 167 -4.63 -43.06 17.08
N THR A 168 -4.65 -41.86 17.68
CA THR A 168 -3.46 -41.27 18.32
C THR A 168 -3.25 -41.68 19.79
N GLU A 169 -4.23 -42.33 20.44
CA GLU A 169 -4.12 -42.70 21.86
C GLU A 169 -3.22 -43.92 22.16
N HIS A 170 -2.69 -44.60 21.14
CA HIS A 170 -1.74 -45.73 21.33
C HIS A 170 -0.36 -45.51 20.71
N ALA A 171 -0.01 -44.28 20.33
CA ALA A 171 1.35 -43.97 19.91
C ALA A 171 2.30 -44.08 21.11
N SER A 172 3.07 -45.18 21.12
CA SER A 172 4.07 -45.49 22.14
C SER A 172 5.05 -44.31 22.35
N PRO A 173 5.41 -43.95 23.60
CA PRO A 173 6.26 -42.77 23.91
C PRO A 173 7.65 -42.76 23.27
N SER A 174 8.12 -43.88 22.72
CA SER A 174 9.49 -44.04 22.23
C SER A 174 9.77 -43.43 20.84
N MET A 175 8.75 -43.03 20.06
CA MET A 175 8.97 -42.42 18.73
C MET A 175 8.86 -40.88 18.68
N GLN A 176 8.43 -40.21 19.75
CA GLN A 176 8.28 -38.74 19.75
C GLN A 176 9.62 -37.98 19.75
N ALA A 177 10.72 -38.61 20.16
CA ALA A 177 12.05 -37.98 20.15
C ALA A 177 12.69 -37.90 18.76
N ALA A 178 12.30 -38.76 17.81
CA ALA A 178 12.87 -38.76 16.45
C ALA A 178 12.14 -37.79 15.50
N SER A 179 10.83 -37.58 15.68
CA SER A 179 10.04 -36.77 14.75
C SER A 179 10.22 -35.25 14.94
N THR A 180 10.67 -34.80 16.11
CA THR A 180 10.98 -33.38 16.36
C THR A 180 12.30 -32.93 15.72
N SER A 181 13.19 -33.87 15.37
CA SER A 181 14.44 -33.59 14.65
C SER A 181 14.22 -33.39 13.15
N MET A 182 13.38 -34.19 12.49
CA MET A 182 13.15 -34.05 11.03
C MET A 182 12.28 -32.85 10.63
N MET A 183 11.40 -32.36 11.51
CA MET A 183 10.61 -31.15 11.21
C MET A 183 11.45 -29.86 11.21
N ARG A 184 12.65 -29.87 11.81
CA ARG A 184 13.54 -28.70 11.80
C ARG A 184 14.25 -28.51 10.46
N ASP A 185 14.49 -29.59 9.72
CA ASP A 185 15.12 -29.55 8.40
C ASP A 185 14.11 -29.53 7.24
N GLY A 186 12.91 -30.10 7.43
CA GLY A 186 11.84 -30.08 6.41
C GLY A 186 11.20 -28.71 6.15
N ALA A 187 11.24 -27.80 7.13
CA ALA A 187 10.73 -26.43 6.96
C ALA A 187 11.60 -25.57 6.03
N ARG A 188 12.78 -26.05 5.61
CA ARG A 188 13.67 -25.34 4.69
C ARG A 188 13.32 -25.52 3.21
N TYR A 189 12.47 -26.48 2.86
CA TYR A 189 12.17 -26.84 1.46
C TYR A 189 10.74 -26.49 1.01
N MET A 190 9.89 -25.95 1.89
CA MET A 190 8.54 -25.50 1.54
C MET A 190 8.39 -23.97 1.42
N LEU A 191 9.49 -23.25 1.18
CA LEU A 191 9.42 -22.02 0.38
C LEU A 191 9.37 -22.43 -1.08
N VAL A 192 8.22 -23.00 -1.48
CA VAL A 192 7.84 -23.15 -2.87
C VAL A 192 7.91 -21.76 -3.48
N ASP A 193 8.79 -21.60 -4.46
CA ASP A 193 8.90 -20.46 -5.37
C ASP A 193 7.52 -20.14 -5.97
N THR A 194 6.73 -19.33 -5.27
CA THR A 194 5.54 -18.69 -5.84
C THR A 194 5.91 -17.50 -6.74
N ASP A 195 7.21 -17.26 -6.93
CA ASP A 195 7.76 -16.30 -7.90
C ASP A 195 7.97 -16.96 -9.29
N ALA A 196 7.04 -17.82 -9.72
CA ALA A 196 6.88 -18.10 -11.13
C ALA A 196 6.44 -16.81 -11.82
N SER A 197 7.41 -15.95 -12.14
CA SER A 197 7.25 -14.81 -13.02
C SER A 197 6.59 -15.32 -14.30
N PRO A 198 5.52 -14.68 -14.80
CA PRO A 198 4.93 -15.08 -16.07
C PRO A 198 6.05 -15.10 -17.11
N ARG A 199 6.31 -16.27 -17.70
CA ARG A 199 7.25 -16.40 -18.83
C ARG A 199 6.84 -15.35 -19.85
N THR A 200 7.76 -14.43 -20.17
CA THR A 200 7.52 -13.41 -21.17
C THR A 200 7.29 -14.11 -22.52
N SER A 201 6.46 -13.53 -23.37
CA SER A 201 6.11 -14.09 -24.68
C SER A 201 7.33 -14.38 -25.58
N GLU A 202 8.48 -13.77 -25.30
CA GLU A 202 9.75 -14.06 -25.98
C GLU A 202 10.33 -15.43 -25.63
N ASP A 203 10.21 -15.91 -24.39
CA ASP A 203 10.70 -17.23 -24.01
C ASP A 203 9.88 -18.35 -24.67
N ILE A 204 8.57 -18.12 -24.86
CA ILE A 204 7.69 -19.04 -25.58
C ILE A 204 8.10 -19.13 -27.06
N ARG A 205 8.47 -17.99 -27.68
CA ARG A 205 8.94 -17.95 -29.08
C ARG A 205 10.27 -18.68 -29.28
N ARG A 206 11.19 -18.59 -28.32
CA ARG A 206 12.46 -19.35 -28.39
C ARG A 206 12.23 -20.86 -28.28
N THR A 207 11.35 -21.30 -27.38
CA THR A 207 11.08 -22.74 -27.23
C THR A 207 10.31 -23.36 -28.40
N LEU A 208 9.62 -22.56 -29.22
CA LEU A 208 8.86 -23.05 -30.38
C LEU A 208 9.63 -22.91 -31.71
N GLY A 209 10.81 -22.26 -31.72
CA GLY A 209 11.57 -21.96 -32.93
C GLY A 209 12.73 -22.89 -33.27
N GLU A 210 13.07 -23.86 -32.40
CA GLU A 210 14.21 -24.77 -32.61
C GLU A 210 13.84 -26.11 -33.28
N GLY A 211 12.66 -26.19 -33.91
CA GLY A 211 12.09 -27.44 -34.41
C GLY A 211 12.01 -27.63 -35.93
N GLU A 212 12.66 -26.80 -36.75
CA GLU A 212 12.69 -26.99 -38.20
C GLU A 212 14.12 -26.79 -38.74
N ALA A 213 14.85 -27.91 -38.86
CA ALA A 213 16.00 -28.10 -39.72
C ALA A 213 15.88 -29.48 -40.37
#